data_AF-A0A9P6HCE3-F1
#
_entry.id   AF-A0A9P6HCE3-F1
#
_cell.length_a   1.000
_cell.length_b   1.000
_cell.length_c   1.000
_cell.angle_alpha   90.00
_cell.angle_beta   90.00
_cell.angle_gamma   90.00
#
_symmetry.space_group_name_H-M   'P 1'
#
loop_
_entity.id
_entity.type
_entity.pdbx_description
1 polymer ?
#
loop_
_entity_poly.entity_id
_entity_poly.type
_entity_poly.pdbx_seq_one_letter_code
_entity_poly.pdbx_strand_id
1 'polypeptide(L)'
;MSLFRKLKQAALGVGRPKLHGKAQLSLHDVPFYELDPLPWWSKKGWTYFFVTADAMITISLADMLWNRWTRAEQVTIESKTASPGQTQHVLRPLWQRVAAVAGLGFASSYLAFMLVIGRSRIIQRAWIIPAAANASISSAPGNTASSTGRQIFFQCVHHRKSQGQLYPYRDCKLHGLAVTTSTKEEREVLMKVDGLRGFYSMSLEGAKINGESVCGGKDGSGLRWARRRLFDAWAVGGGSKPKFRPNFTSGPASLN
;
A
#
# COMPACT_ATOMS: atom_id res chain seq x y z
N MET A 1 29.48 -13.47 -5.79
CA MET A 1 29.09 -12.52 -4.71
C MET A 1 28.43 -11.18 -5.16
N SER A 2 28.47 -10.79 -6.44
CA SER A 2 27.87 -9.52 -6.94
C SER A 2 26.33 -9.50 -6.96
N LEU A 3 25.68 -10.62 -7.27
CA LEU A 3 24.21 -10.71 -7.39
C LEU A 3 23.46 -10.51 -6.07
N PHE A 4 24.01 -10.98 -4.95
CA PHE A 4 23.40 -10.80 -3.63
C PHE A 4 23.41 -9.34 -3.16
N ARG A 5 24.40 -8.52 -3.58
CA ARG A 5 24.40 -7.08 -3.26
C ARG A 5 23.33 -6.33 -4.05
N LYS A 6 23.09 -6.69 -5.32
CA LYS A 6 22.01 -6.10 -6.13
C LYS A 6 20.62 -6.49 -5.65
N LEU A 7 20.42 -7.75 -5.25
CA LEU A 7 19.16 -8.20 -4.64
C LEU A 7 18.92 -7.57 -3.26
N LYS A 8 19.96 -7.38 -2.45
CA LYS A 8 19.84 -6.69 -1.16
C LYS A 8 19.54 -5.20 -1.34
N GLN A 9 20.10 -4.53 -2.35
CA GLN A 9 19.76 -3.13 -2.69
C GLN A 9 18.36 -2.98 -3.31
N ALA A 10 17.89 -3.95 -4.10
CA ALA A 10 16.55 -3.96 -4.67
C ALA A 10 15.47 -4.33 -3.63
N ALA A 11 15.75 -5.28 -2.74
CA ALA A 11 14.81 -5.73 -1.70
C ALA A 11 14.75 -4.79 -0.49
N LEU A 12 15.86 -4.10 -0.16
CA LEU A 12 15.87 -3.11 0.93
C LEU A 12 15.42 -1.72 0.50
N GLY A 13 15.19 -1.49 -0.81
CA GLY A 13 14.94 -0.17 -1.35
C GLY A 13 16.20 0.68 -1.23
N VAL A 14 16.81 0.99 -2.38
CA VAL A 14 17.78 2.08 -2.57
C VAL A 14 17.54 3.15 -1.52
N GLY A 15 18.55 3.36 -0.64
CA GLY A 15 18.44 4.05 0.63
C GLY A 15 17.50 5.23 0.53
N ARG A 16 16.25 5.04 0.97
CA ARG A 16 15.30 6.15 1.07
C ARG A 16 16.01 7.17 1.94
N PRO A 17 16.23 8.41 1.46
CA PRO A 17 16.75 9.45 2.31
C PRO A 17 15.78 9.55 3.49
N LYS A 18 16.15 8.91 4.61
CA LYS A 18 15.47 9.14 5.88
C LYS A 18 15.87 10.57 6.20
N LEU A 19 15.00 11.51 5.86
CA LEU A 19 15.05 12.87 6.37
C LEU A 19 15.01 12.76 7.90
N HIS A 20 16.18 12.57 8.50
CA HIS A 20 16.41 12.68 9.94
C HIS A 20 16.52 14.14 10.37
N GLY A 21 16.48 15.06 9.39
CA GLY A 21 16.15 16.44 9.68
C GLY A 21 14.71 16.48 10.15
N LYS A 22 14.51 16.90 11.40
CA LYS A 22 13.26 17.48 11.89
C LYS A 22 12.96 18.73 11.05
N ALA A 23 12.63 18.55 9.78
CA ALA A 23 11.72 19.45 9.12
C ALA A 23 10.36 19.19 9.78
N GLN A 24 10.23 19.59 11.05
CA GLN A 24 9.02 20.22 11.51
C GLN A 24 8.87 21.45 10.60
N LEU A 25 8.49 21.24 9.34
CA LEU A 25 7.62 22.20 8.71
C LEU A 25 6.55 22.43 9.77
N SER A 26 6.42 23.68 10.20
CA SER A 26 5.26 24.15 10.93
C SER A 26 4.08 23.89 10.00
N LEU A 27 3.63 22.64 9.98
CA LEU A 27 2.59 22.07 9.14
C LEU A 27 1.24 22.52 9.71
N HIS A 28 1.16 23.80 10.03
CA HIS A 28 -0.02 24.51 10.47
C HIS A 28 -0.95 24.82 9.29
N ASP A 29 -0.46 24.63 8.06
CA ASP A 29 -1.26 24.72 6.86
C ASP A 29 -2.16 23.49 6.71
N VAL A 30 -3.42 23.78 6.38
CA VAL A 30 -4.46 22.78 6.08
C VAL A 30 -3.92 21.82 5.01
N PRO A 31 -3.98 20.50 5.25
CA PRO A 31 -3.53 19.54 4.24
C PRO A 31 -4.33 19.70 2.96
N PHE A 32 -3.63 19.64 1.83
CA PHE A 32 -4.26 19.62 0.51
C PHE A 32 -5.25 18.45 0.40
N TYR A 33 -4.88 17.31 0.96
CA TYR A 33 -5.73 16.13 1.05
C TYR A 33 -5.62 15.49 2.43
N GLU A 34 -6.75 15.15 3.03
CA GLU A 34 -6.85 14.39 4.26
C GLU A 34 -7.95 13.34 4.15
N LEU A 35 -7.69 12.13 4.61
CA LEU A 35 -8.67 11.04 4.67
C LEU A 35 -9.14 10.85 6.12
N ASP A 36 -10.40 11.20 6.38
CA ASP A 36 -11.02 11.08 7.70
C ASP A 36 -12.55 10.86 7.59
N PRO A 37 -13.06 9.66 7.87
CA PRO A 37 -12.43 8.55 8.59
C PRO A 37 -11.62 7.59 7.71
N LEU A 38 -10.63 6.93 8.32
CA LEU A 38 -9.91 5.82 7.69
C LEU A 38 -10.83 4.59 7.45
N PRO A 39 -10.60 3.81 6.36
CA PRO A 39 -11.27 2.53 6.16
C PRO A 39 -11.16 1.66 7.40
N TRP A 40 -12.26 1.02 7.81
CA TRP A 40 -12.38 0.35 9.11
C TRP A 40 -11.26 -0.69 9.35
N TRP A 41 -10.89 -1.47 8.34
CA TRP A 41 -9.83 -2.48 8.40
C TRP A 41 -8.43 -1.88 8.55
N SER A 42 -8.28 -0.60 8.18
CA SER A 42 -7.06 0.19 8.28
C SER A 42 -7.01 1.05 9.55
N LYS A 43 -8.10 1.10 10.33
CA LYS A 43 -8.10 1.76 11.65
C LYS A 43 -7.07 1.07 12.57
N LYS A 44 -6.62 1.81 13.58
CA LYS A 44 -5.52 1.39 14.48
C LYS A 44 -5.78 -0.03 15.01
N GLY A 45 -4.88 -0.96 14.70
CA GLY A 45 -4.88 -2.32 15.23
C GLY A 45 -5.47 -3.41 14.30
N TRP A 46 -6.51 -3.12 13.51
CA TRP A 46 -7.23 -4.15 12.74
C TRP A 46 -6.36 -4.93 11.76
N THR A 47 -5.49 -4.25 11.02
CA THR A 47 -4.51 -4.89 10.13
C THR A 47 -3.66 -5.93 10.87
N TYR A 48 -3.16 -5.57 12.06
CA TYR A 48 -2.32 -6.47 12.84
C TYR A 48 -3.15 -7.60 13.48
N PHE A 49 -4.39 -7.31 13.86
CA PHE A 49 -5.32 -8.34 14.31
C PHE A 49 -5.53 -9.40 13.23
N PHE A 50 -5.79 -9.02 11.97
CA PHE A 50 -5.93 -9.97 10.87
C PHE A 50 -4.65 -10.78 10.62
N VAL A 51 -3.48 -10.15 10.68
CA VAL A 51 -2.20 -10.87 10.55
C VAL A 51 -2.00 -11.88 11.68
N THR A 52 -2.32 -11.51 12.93
CA THR A 52 -2.22 -12.43 14.07
C THR A 52 -3.24 -13.57 13.96
N ALA A 53 -4.47 -13.29 13.56
CA ALA A 53 -5.49 -14.31 13.36
C ALA A 53 -5.09 -15.30 12.24
N ASP A 54 -4.57 -14.81 11.12
CA ASP A 54 -4.03 -15.62 10.03
C ASP A 54 -2.88 -16.52 10.50
N ALA A 55 -1.96 -16.00 11.32
CA ALA A 55 -0.88 -16.77 11.90
C ALA A 55 -1.40 -17.88 12.85
N MET A 56 -2.39 -17.59 13.70
CA MET A 56 -2.98 -18.59 14.61
C MET A 56 -3.68 -19.72 13.85
N ILE A 57 -4.43 -19.39 12.80
CA ILE A 57 -5.09 -20.38 11.93
C ILE A 57 -4.03 -21.23 11.23
N THR A 58 -2.98 -20.59 10.70
CA THR A 58 -1.88 -21.26 10.01
C THR A 58 -1.13 -22.24 10.91
N ILE A 59 -0.84 -21.85 12.16
CA ILE A 59 -0.19 -22.74 13.14
C ILE A 59 -1.10 -23.94 13.46
N SER A 60 -2.39 -23.70 13.68
CA SER A 60 -3.36 -24.77 13.97
C SER A 60 -3.49 -25.77 12.82
N LEU A 61 -3.56 -25.26 11.58
CA LEU A 61 -3.62 -26.09 10.38
C LEU A 61 -2.30 -26.83 10.12
N ALA A 62 -1.16 -26.20 10.43
CA ALA A 62 0.14 -26.84 10.33
C ALA A 62 0.25 -28.02 11.32
N ASP A 63 -0.21 -27.85 12.56
CA ASP A 63 -0.27 -28.94 13.55
C ASP A 63 -1.17 -30.10 13.05
N MET A 64 -2.36 -29.78 12.53
CA MET A 64 -3.25 -30.77 11.94
C MET A 64 -2.60 -31.51 10.76
N LEU A 65 -1.94 -30.80 9.85
CA LEU A 65 -1.26 -31.39 8.70
C LEU A 65 -0.07 -32.26 9.12
N TRP A 66 0.64 -31.85 10.16
CA TRP A 66 1.79 -32.58 10.66
C TRP A 66 1.40 -33.87 11.37
N ASN A 67 0.41 -33.79 12.25
CA ASN A 67 0.07 -34.86 13.20
C ASN A 67 -1.13 -35.71 12.78
N ARG A 68 -2.02 -35.21 11.91
CA ARG A 68 -3.31 -35.86 11.62
C ARG A 68 -3.55 -36.14 10.14
N TRP A 69 -2.69 -35.68 9.24
CA TRP A 69 -2.87 -35.92 7.80
C TRP A 69 -2.44 -37.34 7.40
N THR A 70 -3.44 -38.23 7.36
CA THR A 70 -3.28 -39.65 7.08
C THR A 70 -3.76 -40.04 5.67
N ARG A 71 -3.44 -41.27 5.27
CA ARG A 71 -4.03 -41.97 4.13
C ARG A 71 -4.53 -43.34 4.61
N ALA A 72 -5.59 -43.86 3.98
CA ALA A 72 -6.01 -45.23 4.22
C ALA A 72 -5.05 -46.18 3.48
N GLU A 73 -4.45 -47.12 4.20
CA GLU A 73 -3.70 -48.23 3.62
C GLU A 73 -4.50 -49.52 3.82
N GLN A 74 -4.58 -50.32 2.75
CA GLN A 74 -5.11 -51.67 2.85
C GLN A 74 -4.08 -52.52 3.57
N VAL A 75 -4.46 -53.10 4.70
CA VAL A 75 -3.61 -54.02 5.45
C VAL A 75 -3.39 -55.24 4.57
N THR A 76 -2.20 -55.35 3.98
CA THR A 76 -1.83 -56.55 3.22
C THR A 76 -1.67 -57.67 4.24
N ILE A 77 -2.59 -58.63 4.22
CA ILE A 77 -2.74 -59.68 5.23
C ILE A 77 -1.57 -60.67 5.10
N GLU A 78 -0.43 -60.35 5.70
CA GLU A 78 0.58 -61.35 6.06
C GLU A 78 0.37 -61.87 7.50
N SER A 79 -0.48 -61.19 8.28
CA SER A 79 -0.87 -61.60 9.63
C SER A 79 -2.20 -62.36 9.60
N LYS A 80 -2.18 -63.65 9.95
CA LYS A 80 -3.29 -64.62 9.94
C LYS A 80 -4.53 -64.25 10.80
N THR A 81 -4.55 -63.08 11.43
CA THR A 81 -5.55 -62.71 12.44
C THR A 81 -6.34 -61.44 12.10
N ALA A 82 -6.08 -60.78 10.96
CA ALA A 82 -6.79 -59.55 10.61
C ALA A 82 -8.12 -59.84 9.89
N SER A 83 -9.21 -59.24 10.38
CA SER A 83 -10.53 -59.34 9.74
C SER A 83 -10.51 -58.65 8.37
N PRO A 84 -10.99 -59.32 7.30
CA PRO A 84 -11.03 -58.72 5.97
C PRO A 84 -11.94 -57.48 5.97
N GLY A 85 -11.36 -56.32 5.67
CA GLY A 85 -12.08 -55.04 5.54
C GLY A 85 -11.65 -53.92 6.48
N GLN A 86 -10.69 -54.16 7.40
CA GLN A 86 -10.22 -53.10 8.29
C GLN A 86 -9.21 -52.17 7.58
N THR A 87 -9.58 -50.91 7.38
CA THR A 87 -8.69 -49.88 6.83
C THR A 87 -7.83 -49.28 7.94
N GLN A 88 -6.51 -49.33 7.81
CA GLN A 88 -5.60 -48.66 8.74
C GLN A 88 -5.27 -47.25 8.24
N HIS A 89 -5.44 -46.24 9.10
CA HIS A 89 -5.01 -44.88 8.80
C HIS A 89 -3.55 -44.70 9.18
N VAL A 90 -2.68 -44.53 8.18
CA VAL A 90 -1.25 -44.31 8.36
C VAL A 90 -0.93 -42.86 7.98
N LEU A 91 0.01 -42.24 8.69
CA LEU A 91 0.49 -40.88 8.36
C LEU A 91 1.06 -40.84 6.95
N ARG A 92 0.82 -39.72 6.25
CA ARG A 92 1.44 -39.52 4.93
C ARG A 92 2.97 -39.41 5.05
N PRO A 93 3.69 -39.76 3.96
CA PRO A 93 5.14 -39.63 3.91
C PRO A 93 5.61 -38.26 4.39
N LEU A 94 6.75 -38.23 5.08
CA LEU A 94 7.29 -37.01 5.71
C LEU A 94 7.40 -35.85 4.72
N TRP A 95 7.88 -36.11 3.50
CA TRP A 95 8.05 -35.08 2.47
C TRP A 95 6.72 -34.44 2.04
N GLN A 96 5.60 -35.20 2.02
CA GLN A 96 4.28 -34.64 1.70
C GLN A 96 3.83 -33.67 2.79
N ARG A 97 3.98 -34.07 4.06
CA ARG A 97 3.62 -33.23 5.21
C ARG A 97 4.47 -31.97 5.28
N VAL A 98 5.79 -32.10 5.10
CA VAL A 98 6.72 -30.96 5.02
C VAL A 98 6.31 -30.01 3.89
N ALA A 99 6.04 -30.53 2.69
CA ALA A 99 5.62 -29.71 1.55
C ALA A 99 4.29 -28.98 1.81
N ALA A 100 3.30 -29.65 2.42
CA ALA A 100 2.02 -29.04 2.74
C ALA A 100 2.13 -27.94 3.81
N VAL A 101 2.87 -28.19 4.89
CA VAL A 101 3.12 -27.19 5.94
C VAL A 101 3.90 -26.00 5.39
N ALA A 102 4.93 -26.24 4.57
CA ALA A 102 5.71 -25.17 3.93
C ALA A 102 4.83 -24.34 2.98
N GLY A 103 4.01 -24.99 2.16
CA GLY A 103 3.08 -24.32 1.24
C GLY A 103 2.05 -23.45 1.97
N LEU A 104 1.49 -23.97 3.07
CA LEU A 104 0.57 -23.22 3.93
C LEU A 104 1.25 -21.99 4.55
N GLY A 105 2.45 -22.18 5.12
CA GLY A 105 3.23 -21.09 5.71
C GLY A 105 3.59 -20.00 4.70
N PHE A 106 3.94 -20.38 3.46
CA PHE A 106 4.19 -19.43 2.38
C PHE A 106 2.93 -18.65 1.98
N ALA A 107 1.79 -19.33 1.81
CA ALA A 107 0.53 -18.69 1.45
C ALA A 107 0.07 -17.68 2.51
N SER A 108 0.12 -18.06 3.79
CA SER A 108 -0.18 -17.17 4.92
C SER A 108 0.76 -15.96 4.97
N SER A 109 2.07 -16.20 4.91
CA SER A 109 3.07 -15.13 4.93
C SER A 109 2.87 -14.15 3.76
N TYR A 110 2.54 -14.65 2.57
CA TYR A 110 2.25 -13.85 1.39
C TYR A 110 0.99 -12.99 1.59
N LEU A 111 -0.09 -13.56 2.13
CA LEU A 111 -1.32 -12.83 2.42
C LEU A 111 -1.10 -11.72 3.45
N ALA A 112 -0.43 -12.04 4.56
CA ALA A 112 -0.08 -11.08 5.59
C ALA A 112 0.78 -9.92 5.02
N PHE A 113 1.77 -10.26 4.19
CA PHE A 113 2.62 -9.28 3.52
C PHE A 113 1.82 -8.37 2.58
N MET A 114 0.90 -8.92 1.79
CA MET A 114 0.04 -8.14 0.89
C MET A 114 -0.87 -7.18 1.67
N LEU A 115 -1.41 -7.61 2.80
CA LEU A 115 -2.25 -6.78 3.66
C LEU A 115 -1.47 -5.61 4.27
N VAL A 116 -0.24 -5.86 4.72
CA VAL A 116 0.66 -4.82 5.25
C VAL A 116 1.10 -3.86 4.15
N ILE A 117 1.46 -4.35 2.96
CA ILE A 117 1.79 -3.50 1.82
C ILE A 117 0.59 -2.65 1.41
N GLY A 118 -0.60 -3.25 1.29
CA GLY A 118 -1.83 -2.53 0.94
C GLY A 118 -2.07 -1.37 1.90
N ARG A 119 -1.98 -1.61 3.22
CA ARG A 119 -2.06 -0.56 4.24
C ARG A 119 -0.98 0.52 4.04
N SER A 120 0.24 0.13 3.69
CA SER A 120 1.35 1.07 3.52
C SER A 120 1.18 2.03 2.33
N ARG A 121 0.31 1.69 1.38
CA ARG A 121 0.06 2.45 0.15
C ARG A 121 -1.14 3.38 0.21
N ILE A 122 -1.91 3.35 1.29
CA ILE A 122 -3.03 4.30 1.46
C ILE A 122 -2.46 5.61 1.98
N ILE A 123 -2.69 6.68 1.24
CA ILE A 123 -2.39 8.04 1.67
C ILE A 123 -3.48 8.49 2.62
N GLN A 124 -3.07 8.91 3.81
CA GLN A 124 -3.93 9.51 4.81
C GLN A 124 -3.92 11.04 4.70
N ARG A 125 -2.75 11.65 4.51
CA ARG A 125 -2.62 13.10 4.38
C ARG A 125 -1.59 13.45 3.32
N ALA A 126 -1.79 14.53 2.60
CA ALA A 126 -0.82 15.05 1.63
C ALA A 126 -0.79 16.59 1.66
N TRP A 127 0.42 17.13 1.51
CA TRP A 127 0.74 18.55 1.51
C TRP A 127 1.61 18.87 0.30
N ILE A 128 1.26 19.93 -0.41
CA ILE A 128 2.08 20.46 -1.50
C ILE A 128 2.92 21.58 -0.90
N ILE A 129 4.24 21.38 -0.89
CA ILE A 129 5.20 22.35 -0.36
C ILE A 129 5.68 23.22 -1.52
N PRO A 130 5.42 24.54 -1.49
CA PRO A 130 5.86 25.45 -2.55
C PRO A 130 7.39 25.56 -2.56
N ALA A 131 7.97 25.81 -3.74
CA ALA A 131 9.42 25.92 -3.92
C ALA A 131 10.07 26.98 -2.99
N ALA A 132 9.36 28.08 -2.72
CA ALA A 132 9.83 29.14 -1.82
C ALA A 132 10.06 28.66 -0.38
N ALA A 133 9.22 27.74 0.12
CA ALA A 133 9.37 27.16 1.45
C ALA A 133 10.55 26.17 1.54
N ASN A 134 10.99 25.61 0.41
CA ASN A 134 12.11 24.67 0.38
C ASN A 134 13.49 25.36 0.49
N ALA A 135 13.56 26.65 0.13
CA ALA A 135 14.78 27.44 0.21
C ALA A 135 15.29 27.60 1.66
N SER A 136 14.37 27.69 2.64
CA SER A 136 14.75 27.82 4.05
C SER A 136 15.21 26.50 4.70
N ILE A 137 14.75 25.36 4.18
CA ILE A 137 15.06 24.02 4.72
C ILE A 137 16.42 23.50 4.19
N SER A 138 16.88 24.00 3.04
CA SER A 138 18.04 23.47 2.31
C SER A 138 19.37 24.16 2.64
N SER A 139 19.47 24.90 3.74
CA SER A 139 20.67 25.60 4.18
C SER A 139 21.81 24.70 4.70
N ALA A 140 21.72 23.38 4.50
CA ALA A 140 22.81 22.46 4.75
C ALA A 140 23.90 22.60 3.67
N PRO A 141 25.13 23.02 4.03
CA PRO A 141 26.21 23.20 3.06
C PRO A 141 26.63 21.83 2.52
N GLY A 142 26.44 21.59 1.22
CA GLY A 142 27.00 20.41 0.53
C GLY A 142 26.10 19.69 -0.49
N ASN A 143 24.81 20.02 -0.59
CA ASN A 143 23.92 19.44 -1.61
C ASN A 143 23.62 20.44 -2.72
N THR A 144 24.53 20.54 -3.70
CA THR A 144 24.47 21.45 -4.86
C THR A 144 23.53 20.99 -6.00
N ALA A 145 22.65 20.01 -5.78
CA ALA A 145 21.76 19.51 -6.82
C ALA A 145 20.30 20.00 -6.66
N SER A 146 20.03 21.20 -7.14
CA SER A 146 18.94 21.48 -8.09
C SER A 146 17.60 20.76 -7.85
N SER A 147 16.96 20.96 -6.70
CA SER A 147 15.52 20.77 -6.58
C SER A 147 14.82 22.07 -6.18
N THR A 148 15.00 23.11 -6.99
CA THR A 148 14.26 24.39 -6.95
C THR A 148 12.76 24.24 -7.27
N GLY A 149 12.21 23.04 -7.11
CA GLY A 149 10.83 22.70 -7.46
C GLY A 149 9.92 22.57 -6.25
N ARG A 150 8.61 22.57 -6.52
CA ARG A 150 7.60 22.14 -5.54
C ARG A 150 7.90 20.71 -5.09
N GLN A 151 7.60 20.39 -3.85
CA GLN A 151 7.70 19.03 -3.32
C GLN A 151 6.33 18.61 -2.78
N ILE A 152 6.07 17.30 -2.75
CA ILE A 152 4.91 16.75 -2.08
C ILE A 152 5.36 15.95 -0.87
N PHE A 153 4.80 16.30 0.28
CA PHE A 153 4.92 15.51 1.49
C PHE A 153 3.62 14.74 1.67
N PHE A 154 3.69 13.43 1.88
CA PHE A 154 2.50 12.66 2.21
C PHE A 154 2.74 11.66 3.34
N GLN A 155 1.67 11.48 4.12
CA GLN A 155 1.58 10.58 5.23
C GLN A 155 0.68 9.40 4.84
N CYS A 156 1.22 8.19 4.88
CA CYS A 156 0.45 6.97 4.74
C CYS A 156 -0.07 6.47 6.09
N VAL A 157 -1.03 5.55 6.06
CA VAL A 157 -1.75 5.01 7.24
C VAL A 157 -0.85 4.27 8.26
N HIS A 158 0.39 3.93 7.89
CA HIS A 158 1.36 3.32 8.80
C HIS A 158 2.29 4.34 9.49
N HIS A 159 2.37 5.58 8.97
CA HIS A 159 3.20 6.62 9.56
C HIS A 159 2.52 7.19 10.82
N ARG A 160 3.32 7.44 11.87
CA ARG A 160 2.83 8.01 13.13
C ARG A 160 3.19 9.48 13.24
N LYS A 161 2.32 10.29 13.86
CA LYS A 161 2.55 11.73 14.13
C LYS A 161 2.89 12.48 12.84
N SER A 162 4.02 13.20 12.80
CA SER A 162 4.53 13.97 11.66
C SER A 162 5.43 13.17 10.71
N GLN A 163 5.45 11.84 10.79
CA GLN A 163 6.21 11.02 9.86
C GLN A 163 5.56 11.01 8.48
N GLY A 164 6.38 11.04 7.44
CA GLY A 164 5.91 10.99 6.06
C GLY A 164 7.04 10.76 5.08
N GLN A 165 6.69 10.82 3.80
CA GLN A 165 7.64 10.74 2.71
C GLN A 165 7.54 12.01 1.88
N LEU A 166 8.69 12.50 1.44
CA LEU A 166 8.84 13.71 0.63
C LEU A 166 9.33 13.31 -0.75
N TYR A 167 8.64 13.78 -1.78
CA TYR A 167 9.02 13.54 -3.17
C TYR A 167 9.02 14.85 -3.95
N PRO A 168 9.90 15.01 -4.95
CA PRO A 168 9.78 16.10 -5.90
C PRO A 168 8.41 16.04 -6.57
N TYR A 169 7.69 17.17 -6.62
CA TYR A 169 6.35 17.21 -7.19
C TYR A 169 6.34 16.73 -8.65
N ARG A 170 7.42 17.05 -9.39
CA ARG A 170 7.65 16.61 -10.79
C ARG A 170 7.58 15.10 -11.01
N ASP A 171 7.94 14.32 -9.99
CA ASP A 171 7.98 12.86 -10.05
C ASP A 171 6.64 12.24 -9.64
N CYS A 172 5.67 13.04 -9.19
CA CYS A 172 4.38 12.55 -8.72
C CYS A 172 3.30 12.81 -9.78
N LYS A 173 2.66 11.74 -10.23
CA LYS A 173 1.59 11.75 -11.23
C LYS A 173 0.31 11.22 -10.61
N LEU A 174 -0.80 11.96 -10.75
CA LEU A 174 -2.11 11.41 -10.41
C LEU A 174 -2.69 10.71 -11.64
N HIS A 175 -3.11 9.48 -11.42
CA HIS A 175 -3.83 8.65 -12.34
C HIS A 175 -5.28 8.59 -11.86
N GLY A 176 -6.18 9.07 -12.71
CA GLY A 176 -7.57 8.68 -12.58
C GLY A 176 -7.68 7.18 -12.87
N LEU A 177 -8.38 6.41 -12.04
CA LEU A 177 -8.75 5.07 -12.45
C LEU A 177 -9.70 5.22 -13.65
N ALA A 178 -9.27 4.70 -14.79
CA ALA A 178 -10.02 4.71 -16.02
C ALA A 178 -10.92 3.48 -16.04
N VAL A 179 -12.22 3.77 -16.01
CA VAL A 179 -13.32 2.82 -15.97
C VAL A 179 -13.10 1.67 -16.94
N THR A 180 -12.89 0.46 -16.40
CA THR A 180 -13.22 -0.76 -17.15
C THR A 180 -14.49 -1.43 -16.61
N THR A 181 -14.98 -1.05 -15.42
CA THR A 181 -16.24 -1.59 -14.89
C THR A 181 -17.04 -0.56 -14.08
N SER A 182 -18.34 -0.48 -14.36
CA SER A 182 -19.25 0.53 -13.82
C SER A 182 -19.33 0.48 -12.28
N THR A 183 -19.48 1.65 -11.65
CA THR A 183 -19.88 1.93 -10.25
C THR A 183 -18.83 2.00 -9.13
N LYS A 184 -17.71 1.26 -9.14
CA LYS A 184 -16.76 1.27 -7.98
C LYS A 184 -15.59 2.26 -8.12
N GLU A 185 -15.29 2.72 -9.33
CA GLU A 185 -14.02 3.37 -9.68
C GLU A 185 -14.01 4.91 -9.52
N GLU A 186 -15.14 5.55 -9.19
CA GLU A 186 -15.18 6.99 -8.87
C GLU A 186 -14.68 7.33 -7.46
N ARG A 187 -14.40 6.32 -6.62
CA ARG A 187 -14.08 6.51 -5.20
C ARG A 187 -12.60 6.67 -4.91
N GLU A 188 -11.72 6.35 -5.84
CA GLU A 188 -10.28 6.33 -5.59
C GLU A 188 -9.49 7.04 -6.70
N VAL A 189 -8.41 7.71 -6.30
CA VAL A 189 -7.39 8.27 -7.19
C VAL A 189 -6.06 7.61 -6.85
N LEU A 190 -5.30 7.23 -7.89
CA LEU A 190 -4.00 6.60 -7.71
C LEU A 190 -2.89 7.61 -7.93
N MET A 191 -1.92 7.68 -7.03
CA MET A 191 -0.71 8.48 -7.21
C MET A 191 0.46 7.55 -7.55
N LYS A 192 1.09 7.79 -8.70
CA LYS A 192 2.33 7.14 -9.11
C LYS A 192 3.50 8.08 -8.83
N VAL A 193 4.56 7.53 -8.26
CA VAL A 193 5.82 8.25 -8.07
C VAL A 193 6.86 7.64 -8.99
N ASP A 194 7.44 8.42 -9.88
CA ASP A 194 8.44 7.97 -10.83
C ASP A 194 9.67 7.42 -10.07
N GLY A 195 10.19 6.30 -10.55
CA GLY A 195 11.25 5.54 -9.87
C GLY A 195 10.77 4.62 -8.73
N LEU A 196 9.52 4.73 -8.28
CA LEU A 196 8.94 3.80 -7.30
C LEU A 196 8.00 2.79 -7.95
N ARG A 197 8.07 1.54 -7.46
CA ARG A 197 7.14 0.48 -7.88
C ARG A 197 5.78 0.66 -7.22
N GLY A 198 4.70 0.48 -7.98
CA GLY A 198 3.32 0.47 -7.49
C GLY A 198 2.67 1.86 -7.42
N PHE A 199 1.43 1.88 -6.94
CA PHE A 199 0.64 3.09 -6.78
C PHE A 199 0.31 3.32 -5.31
N TYR A 200 0.15 4.58 -4.94
CA TYR A 200 -0.47 4.96 -3.69
C TYR A 200 -1.94 5.26 -3.94
N SER A 201 -2.83 4.76 -3.08
CA SER A 201 -4.27 5.00 -3.21
C SER A 201 -4.69 6.19 -2.33
N MET A 202 -5.51 7.07 -2.91
CA MET A 202 -6.18 8.19 -2.26
C MET A 202 -7.69 7.95 -2.38
N SER A 203 -8.34 7.59 -1.27
CA SER A 203 -9.80 7.48 -1.23
C SER A 203 -10.42 8.87 -1.27
N LEU A 204 -11.47 9.06 -2.06
CA LEU A 204 -12.29 10.27 -2.11
C LEU A 204 -13.47 10.20 -1.14
N GLU A 205 -13.88 9.00 -0.74
CA GLU A 205 -14.92 8.79 0.26
C GLU A 205 -14.39 9.16 1.65
N GLY A 206 -15.06 10.11 2.31
CA GLY A 206 -14.59 10.66 3.60
C GLY A 206 -13.32 11.50 3.49
N ALA A 207 -12.94 11.94 2.28
CA ALA A 207 -11.81 12.84 2.14
C ALA A 207 -12.20 14.29 2.46
N LYS A 208 -11.20 15.06 2.87
CA LYS A 208 -11.21 16.52 2.92
C LYS A 208 -10.18 17.02 1.92
N ILE A 209 -10.57 17.95 1.05
CA ILE A 209 -9.69 18.54 0.05
C ILE A 209 -9.57 20.03 0.38
N ASN A 210 -8.37 20.50 0.70
CA ASN A 210 -8.13 21.86 1.22
C ASN A 210 -9.02 22.19 2.44
N GLY A 211 -9.27 21.21 3.30
CA GLY A 211 -10.13 21.35 4.48
C GLY A 211 -11.64 21.24 4.22
N GLU A 212 -12.08 21.22 2.96
CA GLU A 212 -13.49 21.03 2.60
C GLU A 212 -13.84 19.54 2.58
N SER A 213 -14.79 19.13 3.42
CA SER A 213 -15.29 17.74 3.46
C SER A 213 -16.03 17.39 2.18
N VAL A 214 -15.69 16.24 1.60
CA VAL A 214 -16.41 15.69 0.45
C VAL A 214 -17.76 15.15 0.93
N CYS A 215 -18.84 15.90 0.70
CA CYS A 215 -20.19 15.43 0.98
C CYS A 215 -20.55 14.29 0.02
N GLY A 216 -20.68 13.07 0.54
CA GLY A 216 -21.13 11.90 -0.22
C GLY A 216 -22.61 12.02 -0.60
N GLY A 217 -22.92 12.76 -1.66
CA GLY A 217 -24.26 12.71 -2.27
C GLY A 217 -24.56 11.31 -2.78
N LYS A 218 -25.83 10.87 -2.65
CA LYS A 218 -26.29 9.54 -3.12
C LYS A 218 -25.97 9.29 -4.61
N ASP A 219 -25.88 10.35 -5.39
CA ASP A 219 -25.72 10.31 -6.85
C ASP A 219 -24.25 10.34 -7.32
N GLY A 220 -23.29 10.21 -6.39
CA GLY A 220 -21.84 10.26 -6.67
C GLY A 220 -21.33 11.64 -7.10
N SER A 221 -22.19 12.68 -7.11
CA SER A 221 -21.83 14.05 -7.49
C SER A 221 -20.69 14.61 -6.63
N GLY A 222 -20.71 14.32 -5.33
CA GLY A 222 -19.64 14.70 -4.40
C GLY A 222 -18.28 14.09 -4.75
N LEU A 223 -18.25 12.82 -5.16
CA LEU A 223 -17.01 12.14 -5.56
C LEU A 223 -16.45 12.72 -6.86
N ARG A 224 -17.31 13.02 -7.84
CA ARG A 224 -16.88 13.69 -9.09
C ARG A 224 -16.34 15.10 -8.82
N TRP A 225 -17.00 15.85 -7.93
CA TRP A 225 -16.51 17.17 -7.49
C TRP A 225 -15.15 17.05 -6.79
N ALA A 226 -15.01 16.10 -5.85
CA ALA A 226 -13.79 15.87 -5.11
C ALA A 226 -12.63 15.50 -6.03
N ARG A 227 -12.86 14.57 -6.95
CA ARG A 227 -11.89 14.17 -7.97
C ARG A 227 -11.45 15.39 -8.76
N ARG A 228 -12.39 16.19 -9.28
CA ARG A 228 -12.08 17.40 -10.04
C ARG A 228 -11.26 18.39 -9.21
N ARG A 229 -11.64 18.66 -7.95
CA ARG A 229 -10.89 19.55 -7.07
C ARG A 229 -9.48 19.05 -6.77
N LEU A 230 -9.32 17.74 -6.59
CA LEU A 230 -8.01 17.12 -6.41
C LEU A 230 -7.13 17.35 -7.64
N PHE A 231 -7.66 17.10 -8.85
CA PHE A 231 -6.92 17.32 -10.11
C PHE A 231 -6.67 18.81 -10.38
N ASP A 232 -7.62 19.69 -10.10
CA ASP A 232 -7.47 21.12 -10.30
C ASP A 232 -6.36 21.66 -9.41
N ALA A 233 -6.38 21.35 -8.12
CA ALA A 233 -5.33 21.71 -7.18
C ALA A 233 -3.97 21.11 -7.55
N TRP A 234 -3.96 19.90 -8.12
CA TRP A 234 -2.75 19.30 -8.67
C TRP A 234 -2.24 20.03 -9.93
N ALA A 235 -3.14 20.60 -10.73
CA ALA A 235 -2.84 21.27 -11.98
C ALA A 235 -2.45 22.76 -11.84
N VAL A 236 -2.68 23.42 -10.69
CA VAL A 236 -2.37 24.86 -10.43
C VAL A 236 -0.88 25.24 -10.66
N GLY A 237 -0.01 24.29 -11.03
CA GLY A 237 1.35 24.59 -11.53
C GLY A 237 1.45 24.97 -13.02
N GLY A 238 0.47 24.64 -13.86
CA GLY A 238 0.50 24.90 -15.30
C GLY A 238 -0.81 25.51 -15.78
N GLY A 239 -0.77 26.71 -16.38
CA GLY A 239 -1.92 27.56 -16.68
C GLY A 239 -3.01 27.01 -17.63
N SER A 240 -3.04 25.72 -17.94
CA SER A 240 -4.07 25.08 -18.77
C SER A 240 -5.02 24.23 -17.92
N LYS A 241 -6.32 24.55 -17.93
CA LYS A 241 -7.35 23.69 -17.33
C LYS A 241 -7.26 22.30 -17.96
N PRO A 242 -7.06 21.23 -17.17
CA PRO A 242 -6.91 19.88 -17.71
C PRO A 242 -8.21 19.44 -18.40
N LYS A 243 -8.13 19.01 -19.66
CA LYS A 243 -9.25 18.31 -20.32
C LYS A 243 -9.37 16.92 -19.69
N PHE A 244 -10.38 16.72 -18.86
CA PHE A 244 -10.62 15.45 -18.17
C PHE A 244 -10.92 14.35 -19.19
N ARG A 245 -10.00 13.39 -19.32
CA ARG A 245 -10.20 12.14 -20.06
C ARG A 245 -10.23 10.97 -19.08
N PRO A 246 -10.92 9.86 -19.36
CA PRO A 246 -10.94 8.70 -18.47
C PRO A 246 -9.52 8.16 -18.17
N ASN A 247 -8.63 8.19 -19.16
CA ASN A 247 -7.20 7.84 -19.03
C ASN A 247 -6.30 9.03 -18.64
N PHE A 248 -6.86 10.06 -18.02
CA PHE A 248 -6.09 11.28 -17.75
C PHE A 248 -5.01 11.02 -16.71
N THR A 249 -3.79 11.36 -17.11
CA THR A 249 -2.61 11.42 -16.25
C THR A 249 -2.25 12.88 -16.08
N SER A 250 -2.48 13.43 -14.89
CA SER A 250 -1.89 14.74 -14.57
C SER A 250 -0.45 14.52 -14.14
N GLY A 251 0.47 14.74 -15.07
CA GLY A 251 1.81 15.15 -14.70
C GLY A 251 1.82 16.64 -14.36
N PRO A 252 2.66 17.09 -13.41
CA PRO A 252 2.97 18.50 -13.31
C PRO A 252 3.44 19.00 -14.68
N ALA A 253 2.92 20.15 -15.11
CA ALA A 253 3.45 20.83 -16.28
C ALA A 253 4.95 21.02 -16.06
N SER A 254 5.77 20.57 -17.01
CA SER A 254 7.18 20.96 -17.02
C SER A 254 7.20 22.47 -17.11
N LEU A 255 7.53 23.13 -15.99
CA LEU A 255 7.97 24.53 -16.01
C LEU A 255 9.30 24.51 -16.76
N ASN A 256 9.23 24.66 -18.08
CA ASN A 256 10.39 24.97 -18.91
C ASN A 256 10.80 26.42 -18.68
#